data_AF-A0A4Z0M0T1-F1
#
_entry.id   AF-A0A4Z0M0T1-F1
#
_cell.length_a   1.000
_cell.length_b   1.000
_cell.length_c   1.000
_cell.angle_alpha   90.00
_cell.angle_beta   90.00
_cell.angle_gamma   90.00
#
_symmetry.space_group_name_H-M   'P 1'
#
loop_
_entity.id
_entity.type
_entity.pdbx_description
1 polymer ?
#
loop_
_entity_poly.entity_id
_entity_poly.type
_entity_poly.pdbx_seq_one_letter_code
_entity_poly.pdbx_strand_id
1 'polypeptide(L)'
;MKTRNTLLALGLLCAAGPASATILQHNFTLSGPGGITGSGWFTWDDNVVANGDSVSTGGADNTIDYAITLTGGIAGSGVTFTKADCTPDPYLQFAPDFDFDMNFFGCTNGIYSGTGVQEFTFQFSDSTTNVEVVFAPGSTAAAVVEAVPALPFTALGLLAGLLGWTGYRRLKA
;
A
#
# COMPACT_ATOMS: atom_id res chain seq x y z
N MET A 1 22.11 48.97 17.54
CA MET A 1 22.09 48.18 16.29
C MET A 1 21.60 46.77 16.63
N LYS A 2 20.28 46.64 16.84
CA LYS A 2 19.56 45.41 17.21
C LYS A 2 18.55 45.15 16.08
N THR A 3 18.12 43.89 15.90
CA THR A 3 17.02 43.42 15.02
C THR A 3 17.32 43.17 13.53
N ARG A 4 18.21 42.22 13.19
CA ARG A 4 18.26 41.66 11.82
C ARG A 4 18.31 40.13 11.69
N ASN A 5 18.35 39.36 12.78
CA ASN A 5 18.52 37.89 12.70
C ASN A 5 17.30 37.03 13.06
N THR A 6 16.17 37.63 13.46
CA THR A 6 14.97 36.84 13.85
C THR A 6 13.92 36.69 12.74
N LEU A 7 14.06 37.39 11.61
CA LEU A 7 13.10 37.33 10.51
C LEU A 7 13.35 36.20 9.51
N LEU A 8 14.55 35.59 9.48
CA LEU A 8 14.83 34.47 8.57
C LEU A 8 14.28 33.12 9.08
N ALA A 9 14.11 32.94 10.39
CA ALA A 9 13.62 31.69 10.96
C ALA A 9 12.09 31.51 10.83
N LEU A 10 11.33 32.61 10.69
CA LEU A 10 9.88 32.56 10.46
C LEU A 10 9.49 32.43 8.98
N GLY A 11 10.39 32.78 8.05
CA GLY A 11 10.14 32.72 6.61
C GLY A 11 10.18 31.31 6.00
N LEU A 12 10.78 30.33 6.68
CA LEU A 12 10.80 28.93 6.23
C LEU A 12 9.57 28.13 6.67
N LEU A 13 8.72 28.64 7.56
CA LEU A 13 7.53 27.92 8.04
C LEU A 13 6.31 28.02 7.10
N CYS A 14 6.36 28.84 6.04
CA CYS A 14 5.18 29.15 5.22
C CYS A 14 5.28 28.75 3.73
N ALA A 15 6.30 27.99 3.31
CA ALA A 15 6.46 27.61 1.90
C ALA A 15 6.15 26.13 1.59
N ALA A 16 5.77 25.32 2.58
CA ALA A 16 5.27 23.97 2.37
C ALA A 16 3.77 23.97 2.67
N GLY A 17 2.96 24.36 1.69
CA GLY A 17 1.58 23.86 1.68
C GLY A 17 1.64 22.33 1.60
N PRO A 18 0.77 21.59 2.30
CA PRO A 18 0.73 20.15 2.10
C PRO A 18 0.33 19.91 0.64
N ALA A 19 1.27 19.43 -0.19
CA ALA A 19 0.87 18.55 -1.27
C ALA A 19 0.23 17.36 -0.56
N SER A 20 -1.10 17.33 -0.52
CA SER A 20 -1.81 16.24 0.14
C SER A 20 -1.66 15.03 -0.75
N ALA A 21 -0.60 14.25 -0.54
CA ALA A 21 -0.53 12.87 -1.00
C ALA A 21 -1.83 12.19 -0.59
N THR A 22 -2.61 11.77 -1.60
CA THR A 22 -3.80 11.00 -1.35
C THR A 22 -3.41 9.57 -1.59
N ILE A 23 -3.28 8.79 -0.51
CA ILE A 23 -3.18 7.36 -0.66
C ILE A 23 -4.48 6.90 -1.31
N LEU A 24 -4.38 6.29 -2.48
CA LEU A 24 -5.49 5.71 -3.21
C LEU A 24 -5.55 4.22 -2.93
N GLN A 25 -6.75 3.66 -2.96
CA GLN A 25 -7.00 2.23 -2.87
C GLN A 25 -7.84 1.81 -4.08
N HIS A 26 -7.34 0.83 -4.83
CA HIS A 26 -8.13 0.14 -5.83
C HIS A 26 -8.65 -1.16 -5.23
N ASN A 27 -9.94 -1.42 -5.39
CA ASN A 27 -10.56 -2.68 -4.98
C ASN A 27 -10.91 -3.49 -6.23
N PHE A 28 -10.78 -4.79 -6.16
CA PHE A 28 -11.10 -5.70 -7.26
C PHE A 28 -11.74 -6.98 -6.73
N THR A 29 -12.33 -7.75 -7.65
CA THR A 29 -12.90 -9.07 -7.33
C THR A 29 -12.23 -10.16 -8.15
N LEU A 30 -12.34 -11.40 -7.69
CA LEU A 30 -11.86 -12.58 -8.40
C LEU A 30 -12.97 -13.61 -8.51
N SER A 31 -12.97 -14.39 -9.59
CA SER A 31 -13.85 -15.54 -9.74
C SER A 31 -13.13 -16.69 -10.43
N GLY A 32 -13.47 -17.91 -10.08
CA GLY A 32 -12.86 -19.11 -10.64
C GLY A 32 -13.75 -20.34 -10.59
N PRO A 33 -13.27 -21.48 -11.10
CA PRO A 33 -14.03 -22.72 -11.11
C PRO A 33 -14.25 -23.27 -9.70
N GLY A 34 -15.22 -24.20 -9.57
CA GLY A 34 -15.50 -24.85 -8.28
C GLY A 34 -16.14 -23.94 -7.23
N GLY A 35 -16.71 -22.81 -7.63
CA GLY A 35 -17.33 -21.84 -6.72
C GLY A 35 -16.32 -20.93 -6.01
N ILE A 36 -15.10 -20.81 -6.55
CA ILE A 36 -14.11 -19.88 -6.03
C ILE A 36 -14.54 -18.45 -6.33
N THR A 37 -14.57 -17.64 -5.29
CA THR A 37 -14.77 -16.18 -5.37
C THR A 37 -13.74 -15.49 -4.49
N GLY A 38 -13.44 -14.24 -4.79
CA GLY A 38 -12.52 -13.46 -3.98
C GLY A 38 -12.68 -11.98 -4.15
N SER A 39 -11.96 -11.27 -3.30
CA SER A 39 -11.78 -9.83 -3.39
C SER A 39 -10.38 -9.48 -2.97
N GLY A 40 -9.91 -8.34 -3.45
CA GLY A 40 -8.64 -7.80 -3.02
C GLY A 40 -8.60 -6.30 -3.16
N TRP A 41 -7.51 -5.75 -2.68
CA TRP A 41 -7.21 -4.34 -2.76
C TRP A 41 -5.71 -4.14 -2.82
N PHE A 42 -5.30 -3.01 -3.39
CA PHE A 42 -3.95 -2.50 -3.26
C PHE A 42 -3.99 -0.97 -3.12
N THR A 43 -2.94 -0.42 -2.53
CA THR A 43 -2.82 1.02 -2.27
C THR A 43 -1.54 1.59 -2.86
N TRP A 44 -1.56 2.86 -3.24
CA TRP A 44 -0.38 3.61 -3.70
C TRP A 44 -0.53 5.10 -3.40
N ASP A 45 0.57 5.84 -3.46
CA ASP A 45 0.59 7.30 -3.36
C ASP A 45 0.47 7.93 -4.76
N ASP A 46 -0.59 8.73 -4.97
CA ASP A 46 -0.86 9.40 -6.25
C ASP A 46 0.11 10.53 -6.59
N ASN A 47 0.92 10.98 -5.63
CA ASN A 47 2.05 11.88 -5.92
C ASN A 47 3.27 11.16 -6.50
N VAL A 48 3.37 9.85 -6.28
CA VAL A 48 4.48 9.02 -6.78
C VAL A 48 4.13 8.42 -8.13
N VAL A 49 2.88 7.99 -8.32
CA VAL A 49 2.38 7.37 -9.55
C VAL A 49 1.26 8.23 -10.11
N ALA A 50 1.50 8.85 -11.28
CA ALA A 50 0.50 9.68 -11.92
C ALA A 50 -0.60 8.85 -12.58
N ASN A 51 -1.73 9.50 -12.90
CA ASN A 51 -2.80 8.87 -13.67
C ASN A 51 -2.28 8.47 -15.07
N GLY A 52 -2.56 7.23 -15.48
CA GLY A 52 -2.09 6.59 -16.69
C GLY A 52 -0.76 5.85 -16.51
N ASP A 53 -0.05 6.03 -15.40
CA ASP A 53 1.19 5.30 -15.11
C ASP A 53 0.90 3.95 -14.44
N SER A 54 1.90 3.07 -14.47
CA SER A 54 1.83 1.79 -13.77
C SER A 54 2.24 1.95 -12.31
N VAL A 55 1.45 1.38 -11.41
CA VAL A 55 1.77 1.33 -9.97
C VAL A 55 2.90 0.33 -9.73
N SER A 56 2.90 -0.79 -10.43
CA SER A 56 3.96 -1.79 -10.33
C SER A 56 4.20 -2.49 -11.67
N THR A 57 5.47 -2.60 -12.07
CA THR A 57 5.91 -3.32 -13.29
C THR A 57 7.28 -3.94 -13.04
N GLY A 58 7.49 -5.17 -13.51
CA GLY A 58 8.63 -6.06 -13.20
C GLY A 58 9.95 -5.39 -12.83
N GLY A 59 10.11 -5.07 -11.54
CA GLY A 59 11.31 -4.46 -10.96
C GLY A 59 11.11 -3.10 -10.27
N ALA A 60 9.90 -2.53 -10.32
CA ALA A 60 9.53 -1.35 -9.56
C ALA A 60 8.12 -1.54 -8.96
N ASP A 61 8.05 -1.50 -7.63
CA ASP A 61 6.80 -1.61 -6.86
C ASP A 61 6.54 -0.33 -6.05
N ASN A 62 5.56 0.46 -6.50
CA ASN A 62 5.07 1.62 -5.75
C ASN A 62 3.81 1.31 -4.93
N THR A 63 3.42 0.04 -4.80
CA THR A 63 2.36 -0.30 -3.86
C THR A 63 2.82 0.01 -2.44
N ILE A 64 1.92 0.54 -1.62
CA ILE A 64 2.16 0.68 -0.18
C ILE A 64 1.86 -0.66 0.49
N ASP A 65 0.67 -1.20 0.22
CA ASP A 65 0.25 -2.52 0.68
C ASP A 65 -0.84 -3.09 -0.25
N TYR A 66 -1.06 -4.40 -0.16
CA TYR A 66 -2.15 -5.10 -0.84
C TYR A 66 -2.54 -6.39 -0.14
N ALA A 67 -3.78 -6.82 -0.39
CA ALA A 67 -4.26 -8.14 0.01
C ALA A 67 -5.21 -8.73 -1.03
N ILE A 68 -5.15 -10.04 -1.20
CA ILE A 68 -6.02 -10.85 -2.06
C ILE A 68 -6.61 -11.94 -1.20
N THR A 69 -7.93 -12.04 -1.12
CA THR A 69 -8.62 -13.10 -0.39
C THR A 69 -9.47 -13.92 -1.34
N LEU A 70 -9.26 -15.23 -1.32
CA LEU A 70 -10.03 -16.22 -2.05
C LEU A 70 -10.83 -17.09 -1.07
N THR A 71 -12.05 -17.43 -1.44
CA THR A 71 -12.98 -18.28 -0.67
C THR A 71 -13.69 -19.27 -1.60
N GLY A 72 -14.25 -20.35 -1.04
CA GLY A 72 -14.92 -21.38 -1.83
C GLY A 72 -13.94 -22.29 -2.58
N GLY A 73 -14.46 -23.32 -3.25
CA GLY A 73 -13.65 -24.33 -3.93
C GLY A 73 -12.48 -24.85 -3.09
N ILE A 74 -11.28 -24.86 -3.66
CA ILE A 74 -10.06 -25.31 -2.96
C ILE A 74 -9.59 -24.32 -1.87
N ALA A 75 -10.05 -23.05 -1.89
CA ALA A 75 -9.75 -22.06 -0.86
C ALA A 75 -10.57 -22.26 0.43
N GLY A 76 -11.61 -23.10 0.41
CA GLY A 76 -12.42 -23.42 1.58
C GLY A 76 -13.00 -22.18 2.26
N SER A 77 -12.68 -21.98 3.55
CA SER A 77 -13.17 -20.85 4.35
C SER A 77 -12.48 -19.52 4.06
N GLY A 78 -11.35 -19.53 3.36
CA GLY A 78 -10.59 -18.31 3.10
C GLY A 78 -9.09 -18.53 3.07
N VAL A 79 -8.45 -17.99 2.03
CA VAL A 79 -7.00 -17.86 1.92
C VAL A 79 -6.69 -16.42 1.57
N THR A 80 -5.84 -15.77 2.35
CA THR A 80 -5.41 -14.39 2.10
C THR A 80 -3.93 -14.36 1.78
N PHE A 81 -3.57 -13.76 0.65
CA PHE A 81 -2.20 -13.37 0.32
C PHE A 81 -2.07 -11.88 0.59
N THR A 82 -1.04 -11.50 1.32
CA THR A 82 -0.65 -10.12 1.60
C THR A 82 0.58 -9.76 0.79
N LYS A 83 0.99 -8.49 0.82
CA LYS A 83 2.21 -8.04 0.15
C LYS A 83 3.47 -8.83 0.53
N ALA A 84 3.57 -9.30 1.77
CA ALA A 84 4.73 -10.07 2.23
C ALA A 84 4.78 -11.50 1.67
N ASP A 85 3.67 -12.00 1.15
CA ASP A 85 3.55 -13.39 0.69
C ASP A 85 3.97 -13.57 -0.78
N CYS A 86 4.16 -12.48 -1.54
CA CYS A 86 4.31 -12.50 -2.99
C CYS A 86 5.66 -11.91 -3.44
N THR A 87 6.31 -12.62 -4.37
CA THR A 87 7.54 -12.18 -5.04
C THR A 87 7.66 -12.91 -6.39
N PRO A 88 8.01 -12.23 -7.50
CA PRO A 88 8.38 -10.81 -7.61
C PRO A 88 7.17 -9.87 -7.51
N ASP A 89 7.45 -8.57 -7.59
CA ASP A 89 6.48 -7.48 -7.54
C ASP A 89 5.28 -7.70 -8.51
N PRO A 90 4.07 -7.23 -8.15
CA PRO A 90 2.89 -7.40 -8.98
C PRO A 90 2.96 -6.60 -10.28
N TYR A 91 2.08 -6.89 -11.23
CA TYR A 91 1.87 -6.08 -12.43
C TYR A 91 0.55 -5.35 -12.28
N LEU A 92 0.61 -4.03 -12.09
CA LEU A 92 -0.54 -3.15 -11.85
C LEU A 92 -0.41 -1.95 -12.78
N GLN A 93 -1.00 -2.07 -13.97
CA GLN A 93 -0.76 -1.13 -15.06
C GLN A 93 -1.93 -0.17 -15.27
N PHE A 94 -1.60 1.11 -15.46
CA PHE A 94 -2.53 2.21 -15.78
C PHE A 94 -3.52 2.54 -14.67
N ALA A 95 -2.99 3.17 -13.62
CA ALA A 95 -3.81 3.82 -12.60
C ALA A 95 -4.72 4.90 -13.23
N PRO A 96 -5.90 5.19 -12.64
CA PRO A 96 -6.47 4.54 -11.47
C PRO A 96 -7.36 3.33 -11.80
N ASP A 97 -7.60 3.04 -13.07
CA ASP A 97 -8.64 2.07 -13.48
C ASP A 97 -8.11 0.65 -13.64
N PHE A 98 -6.81 0.50 -13.91
CA PHE A 98 -6.11 -0.77 -14.08
C PHE A 98 -6.76 -1.69 -15.11
N ASP A 99 -7.00 -1.13 -16.31
CA ASP A 99 -7.75 -1.74 -17.40
C ASP A 99 -6.89 -2.57 -18.36
N PHE A 100 -5.57 -2.54 -18.21
CA PHE A 100 -4.63 -3.29 -19.04
C PHE A 100 -4.13 -4.59 -18.40
N ASP A 101 -3.58 -4.51 -17.19
CA ASP A 101 -3.15 -5.70 -16.45
C ASP A 101 -3.19 -5.47 -14.94
N MET A 102 -3.69 -6.48 -14.24
CA MET A 102 -3.66 -6.62 -12.80
C MET A 102 -3.34 -8.07 -12.46
N ASN A 103 -2.14 -8.30 -11.96
CA ASN A 103 -1.63 -9.61 -11.60
C ASN A 103 -0.65 -9.57 -10.44
N PHE A 104 -0.55 -10.70 -9.75
CA PHE A 104 0.32 -10.89 -8.60
C PHE A 104 1.13 -12.16 -8.78
N PHE A 105 2.41 -12.17 -8.39
CA PHE A 105 3.34 -13.24 -8.75
C PHE A 105 3.97 -13.90 -7.52
N GLY A 106 4.20 -15.21 -7.63
CA GLY A 106 4.87 -16.03 -6.61
C GLY A 106 4.33 -15.85 -5.19
N CYS A 107 3.02 -15.73 -5.05
CA CYS A 107 2.33 -15.65 -3.78
C CYS A 107 2.33 -17.03 -3.09
N THR A 108 2.68 -17.09 -1.80
CA THR A 108 2.68 -18.33 -1.01
C THR A 108 2.19 -18.07 0.42
N ASN A 109 1.17 -18.80 0.85
CA ASN A 109 0.69 -18.80 2.24
C ASN A 109 0.33 -20.24 2.67
N GLY A 110 1.20 -20.84 3.48
CA GLY A 110 1.06 -22.24 3.90
C GLY A 110 1.18 -23.19 2.70
N ILE A 111 0.15 -24.03 2.50
CA ILE A 111 0.08 -24.95 1.35
C ILE A 111 -0.43 -24.28 0.07
N TYR A 112 -0.96 -23.06 0.20
CA TYR A 112 -1.56 -22.35 -0.90
C TYR A 112 -0.52 -21.50 -1.62
N SER A 113 -0.61 -21.47 -2.93
CA SER A 113 0.22 -20.60 -3.74
C SER A 113 -0.57 -20.02 -4.90
N GLY A 114 -0.02 -18.97 -5.50
CA GLY A 114 -0.49 -18.57 -6.80
C GLY A 114 0.43 -17.60 -7.52
N THR A 115 0.22 -17.51 -8.82
CA THR A 115 1.04 -16.68 -9.70
C THR A 115 0.23 -16.23 -10.90
N GLY A 116 0.47 -15.00 -11.35
CA GLY A 116 -0.05 -14.48 -12.61
C GLY A 116 0.46 -15.33 -13.77
N VAL A 117 -0.44 -15.61 -14.72
CA VAL A 117 -0.15 -16.41 -15.92
C VAL A 117 -0.35 -15.62 -17.21
N GLN A 118 -1.33 -14.73 -17.23
CA GLN A 118 -1.69 -13.83 -18.33
C GLN A 118 -2.51 -12.68 -17.76
N GLU A 119 -2.74 -11.61 -18.54
CA GLU A 119 -3.51 -10.43 -18.12
C GLU A 119 -4.78 -10.81 -17.35
N PHE A 120 -4.97 -10.22 -16.18
CA PHE A 120 -6.10 -10.48 -15.29
C PHE A 120 -6.35 -11.95 -14.92
N THR A 121 -5.34 -12.82 -14.99
CA THR A 121 -5.49 -14.24 -14.66
C THR A 121 -4.41 -14.72 -13.70
N PHE A 122 -4.86 -15.22 -12.54
CA PHE A 122 -4.03 -15.78 -11.49
C PHE A 122 -4.25 -17.28 -11.39
N GLN A 123 -3.18 -18.07 -11.49
CA GLN A 123 -3.24 -19.49 -11.17
C GLN A 123 -3.15 -19.65 -9.66
N PHE A 124 -4.16 -20.24 -9.03
CA PHE A 124 -4.24 -20.53 -7.61
C PHE A 124 -4.11 -22.05 -7.38
N SER A 125 -3.39 -22.43 -6.33
CA SER A 125 -3.07 -23.83 -6.03
C SER A 125 -3.15 -24.13 -4.54
N ASP A 126 -3.54 -25.36 -4.20
CA ASP A 126 -3.48 -25.94 -2.85
C ASP A 126 -2.37 -27.01 -2.71
N SER A 127 -1.35 -26.95 -3.57
CA SER A 127 -0.25 -27.93 -3.78
C SER A 127 -0.62 -29.19 -4.56
N THR A 128 -1.90 -29.50 -4.75
CA THR A 128 -2.36 -30.70 -5.49
C THR A 128 -3.18 -30.32 -6.72
N THR A 129 -4.04 -29.32 -6.58
CA THR A 129 -4.98 -28.85 -7.59
C THR A 129 -4.57 -27.45 -8.02
N ASN A 130 -4.57 -27.19 -9.33
CA ASN A 130 -4.37 -25.86 -9.89
C ASN A 130 -5.65 -25.40 -10.58
N VAL A 131 -6.03 -24.15 -10.33
CA VAL A 131 -7.18 -23.52 -10.95
C VAL A 131 -6.82 -22.10 -11.37
N GLU A 132 -7.41 -21.63 -12.45
CA GLU A 132 -7.27 -20.22 -12.86
C GLU A 132 -8.43 -19.42 -12.29
N VAL A 133 -8.10 -18.33 -11.62
CA VAL A 133 -9.04 -17.30 -11.18
C VAL A 133 -8.81 -16.05 -11.99
N VAL A 134 -9.89 -15.40 -12.38
CA VAL A 134 -9.88 -14.21 -13.22
C VAL A 134 -10.19 -13.00 -12.35
N PHE A 135 -9.36 -11.97 -12.45
CA PHE A 135 -9.63 -10.69 -11.81
C PHE A 135 -10.66 -9.90 -12.61
N ALA A 136 -11.53 -9.20 -11.90
CA ALA A 136 -12.34 -8.12 -12.44
C ALA A 136 -11.91 -6.82 -11.75
N PRO A 137 -11.34 -5.85 -12.51
CA PRO A 137 -11.06 -4.52 -11.98
C PRO A 137 -12.30 -3.93 -11.34
N GLY A 138 -12.12 -3.23 -10.22
CA GLY A 138 -13.21 -2.56 -9.53
C GLY A 138 -13.04 -1.06 -9.60
N SER A 139 -12.98 -0.42 -8.44
CA SER A 139 -12.97 1.03 -8.34
C SER A 139 -11.86 1.54 -7.44
N THR A 140 -11.37 2.72 -7.80
CA THR A 140 -10.39 3.47 -7.03
C THR A 140 -11.07 4.56 -6.22
N ALA A 141 -10.69 4.68 -4.96
CA ALA A 141 -11.10 5.75 -4.07
C ALA A 141 -9.93 6.16 -3.17
N ALA A 142 -10.07 7.30 -2.47
CA ALA A 142 -9.14 7.64 -1.41
C ALA A 142 -9.14 6.51 -0.36
N ALA A 143 -7.96 6.02 -0.01
CA ALA A 143 -7.79 5.01 1.03
C ALA A 143 -8.25 5.61 2.37
N VAL A 144 -8.98 4.82 3.14
CA VAL A 144 -9.32 5.17 4.52
C VAL A 144 -8.07 4.92 5.35
N VAL A 145 -7.22 5.93 5.50
CA VAL A 145 -6.09 5.85 6.42
C VAL A 145 -6.67 5.84 7.84
N GLU A 146 -6.53 4.72 8.56
CA GLU A 146 -6.78 4.73 9.99
C GLU A 146 -5.90 5.80 10.61
N ALA A 147 -6.53 6.81 11.22
CA ALA A 147 -5.82 7.91 11.83
C ALA A 147 -4.92 7.35 12.95
N VAL A 148 -3.63 7.21 12.67
CA VAL A 148 -2.64 6.96 13.72
C VAL A 148 -2.74 8.14 14.70
N PRO A 149 -2.91 7.90 16.00
CA PRO A 149 -2.96 9.00 16.98
C PRO A 149 -1.67 9.81 16.93
N ALA A 150 -1.68 10.91 16.18
CA ALA A 150 -0.59 11.86 16.16
C ALA A 150 -0.65 12.66 17.47
N LEU A 151 0.47 12.71 18.20
CA LEU A 151 0.60 13.65 19.30
C LEU A 151 0.35 15.06 18.75
N PRO A 152 -0.49 15.89 19.39
CA PRO A 152 -0.64 17.27 18.96
C PRO A 152 0.73 17.96 19.00
N PHE A 153 0.97 18.93 18.12
CA PHE A 153 2.25 19.65 18.04
C PHE A 153 2.73 20.18 19.40
N THR A 154 1.80 20.54 20.30
CA THR A 154 2.06 20.94 21.68
C THR A 154 2.68 19.80 22.52
N ALA A 155 2.19 18.57 22.37
CA ALA A 155 2.72 17.39 23.05
C ALA A 155 4.09 16.96 22.47
N LEU A 156 4.28 17.06 21.16
CA LEU A 156 5.59 16.89 20.51
C LEU A 156 6.61 17.92 21.01
N GLY A 157 6.21 19.19 21.13
CA GLY A 157 7.05 20.25 21.68
C GLY A 157 7.42 20.03 23.14
N LEU A 158 6.48 19.54 23.96
CA LEU A 158 6.73 19.17 25.36
C LEU A 158 7.71 18.00 25.47
N LEU A 159 7.54 16.97 24.63
CA LEU A 159 8.44 15.82 24.59
C LEU A 159 9.86 16.21 24.17
N ALA A 160 9.99 17.03 23.13
CA ALA A 160 11.28 17.58 22.69
C ALA A 160 11.95 18.43 23.78
N GLY A 161 11.17 19.23 24.51
CA GLY A 161 11.65 20.01 25.64
C GLY A 161 12.16 19.14 26.80
N LEU A 162 11.43 18.07 27.14
CA LEU A 162 11.81 17.11 28.18
C LEU A 162 13.05 16.31 27.80
N LEU A 163 13.16 15.86 26.55
CA LEU A 163 14.35 15.18 26.02
C LEU A 163 15.57 16.12 26.01
N GLY A 164 15.39 17.36 25.57
CA GLY A 164 16.44 18.38 25.61
C GLY A 164 16.93 18.68 27.03
N TRP A 165 16.01 18.79 27.99
CA TRP A 165 16.33 19.05 29.39
C TRP A 165 17.05 17.87 30.06
N THR A 166 16.60 16.65 29.82
CA THR A 166 17.22 15.44 30.37
C THR A 166 18.60 15.17 29.75
N GLY A 167 18.76 15.40 28.44
CA GLY A 167 20.06 15.36 27.76
C GLY A 167 21.03 16.41 28.30
N TYR A 168 20.56 17.65 28.47
CA TYR A 168 21.37 18.73 29.06
C TYR A 168 21.84 18.42 30.48
N ARG A 169 20.98 17.81 31.32
CA ARG A 169 21.37 17.39 32.67
C ARG A 169 22.43 16.30 32.69
N ARG A 170 22.43 15.38 31.72
CA ARG A 170 23.45 14.33 31.61
C ARG A 170 24.79 14.82 31.08
N LEU A 171 24.82 15.90 30.30
CA LEU A 171 26.06 16.52 29.81
C LEU A 171 26.74 17.45 30.84
N LYS A 172 26.02 17.83 31.89
CA LYS A 172 26.51 18.68 32.98
C LYS A 172 26.97 17.90 34.22
N ALA A 173 26.68 16.61 34.29
CA ALA A 173 27.19 15.66 35.29
C ALA A 173 28.47 15.01 34.78
#